data_AF-A0A1F7X497-F1
#
_entry.id   AF-A0A1F7X497-F1
#
_cell.length_a   1.000
_cell.length_b   1.000
_cell.length_c   1.000
_cell.angle_alpha   90.00
_cell.angle_beta   90.00
_cell.angle_gamma   90.00
#
_symmetry.space_group_name_H-M   'P 1'
#
loop_
_entity.id
_entity.type
_entity.pdbx_description
1 polymer ?
#
loop_
_entity_poly.entity_id
_entity_poly.type
_entity_poly.pdbx_seq_one_letter_code
_entity_poly.pdbx_strand_id
1 'polypeptide(L)'
;MIMKKIATFILFVAGFFLFASNADAAECTATSTSSCVVSTSFSFSNTTDGINGSITISTGGTLTLLNGYSVGATSFLLTGGTMVVATGASLKPGTTTVYMLDADSDGYPASTTTKYFESAAGRRSVSDLTSLSTADCYDSSANAKPGQTTYYADDRGDESYDYNCDSATTKRRLSCTSPVCSACSVTCDYIDASGEGTACGTTGINAGYASATRNNDEYGNCVSCTGSGTTTTTMECR
;
A
#
# COMPACT_ATOMS: atom_id res chain seq x y z
N MET A 1 -28.68 1.62 58.58
CA MET A 1 -29.28 1.92 57.26
C MET A 1 -28.26 2.12 56.12
N ILE A 2 -26.94 1.99 56.37
CA ILE A 2 -25.86 2.23 55.38
C ILE A 2 -25.40 0.95 54.66
N MET A 3 -25.57 -0.24 55.25
CA MET A 3 -25.11 -1.51 54.66
C MET A 3 -25.95 -2.04 53.48
N LYS A 4 -27.22 -1.63 53.33
CA LYS A 4 -28.07 -2.09 52.21
C LYS A 4 -27.76 -1.41 50.86
N LYS A 5 -27.13 -0.23 50.85
CA LYS A 5 -26.82 0.50 49.61
C LYS A 5 -25.52 0.06 48.93
N ILE A 6 -24.60 -0.56 49.67
CA ILE A 6 -23.31 -1.02 49.13
C ILE A 6 -23.47 -2.34 48.35
N ALA A 7 -24.34 -3.24 48.82
CA ALA A 7 -24.59 -4.53 48.14
C ALA A 7 -25.24 -4.36 46.75
N THR A 8 -26.11 -3.35 46.55
CA THR A 8 -26.74 -3.08 45.25
C THR A 8 -25.80 -2.39 44.26
N PHE A 9 -24.83 -1.61 44.74
CA PHE A 9 -23.86 -0.95 43.87
C PHE A 9 -22.78 -1.92 43.35
N ILE A 10 -22.37 -2.90 44.16
CA ILE A 10 -21.41 -3.95 43.74
C ILE A 10 -22.04 -4.89 42.69
N LEU A 11 -23.35 -5.15 42.77
CA LEU A 11 -24.04 -5.98 41.78
C LEU A 11 -24.13 -5.30 40.39
N PHE A 12 -24.18 -3.96 40.35
CA PHE A 12 -24.27 -3.20 39.11
C PHE A 12 -22.91 -3.05 38.40
N VAL A 13 -21.81 -2.98 39.16
CA VAL A 13 -20.44 -2.93 38.60
C VAL A 13 -19.97 -4.31 38.12
N ALA A 14 -20.38 -5.40 38.78
CA ALA A 14 -20.06 -6.76 38.34
C ALA A 14 -20.83 -7.18 37.07
N GLY A 15 -22.00 -6.59 36.78
CA GLY A 15 -22.77 -6.87 35.58
C GLY A 15 -22.20 -6.25 34.29
N PHE A 16 -21.33 -5.24 34.40
CA PHE A 16 -20.77 -4.54 33.24
C PHE A 16 -19.48 -5.18 32.69
N PHE A 17 -18.81 -6.03 33.48
CA PHE A 17 -17.54 -6.68 33.10
C PHE A 17 -17.70 -8.12 32.58
N LEU A 18 -18.93 -8.64 32.42
CA LEU A 18 -19.18 -10.03 32.00
C LEU A 18 -19.74 -10.19 30.59
N PHE A 19 -19.90 -9.11 29.82
CA PHE A 19 -20.11 -9.24 28.39
C PHE A 19 -18.74 -9.35 27.72
N ALA A 20 -18.18 -10.57 27.71
CA ALA A 20 -17.25 -10.92 26.66
C ALA A 20 -17.99 -10.66 25.35
N SER A 21 -17.60 -9.61 24.63
CA SER A 21 -18.05 -9.39 23.27
C SER A 21 -17.55 -10.59 22.48
N ASN A 22 -18.42 -11.57 22.26
CA ASN A 22 -18.16 -12.55 21.22
C ASN A 22 -18.09 -11.72 19.94
N ALA A 23 -16.88 -11.53 19.42
CA ALA A 23 -16.71 -10.92 18.12
C ALA A 23 -17.38 -11.89 17.14
N ASP A 24 -18.60 -11.56 16.71
CA ASP A 24 -19.27 -12.28 15.65
C ASP A 24 -18.34 -12.26 14.43
N ALA A 25 -18.09 -13.43 13.85
CA ALA A 25 -17.26 -13.52 12.66
C ALA A 25 -17.92 -12.71 11.54
N ALA A 26 -17.13 -11.86 10.87
CA ALA A 26 -17.61 -10.98 9.80
C ALA A 26 -18.09 -11.80 8.58
N GLU A 27 -18.94 -11.22 7.74
CA GLU A 27 -19.32 -11.86 6.46
C GLU A 27 -18.09 -12.03 5.57
N CYS A 28 -18.01 -13.15 4.85
CA CYS A 28 -16.93 -13.40 3.91
C CYS A 28 -16.96 -12.41 2.75
N THR A 29 -15.80 -11.84 2.45
CA THR A 29 -15.55 -10.97 1.30
C THR A 29 -14.31 -11.47 0.54
N ALA A 30 -14.07 -10.93 -0.66
CA ALA A 30 -12.88 -11.27 -1.44
C ALA A 30 -11.55 -10.90 -0.73
N THR A 31 -11.60 -9.99 0.25
CA THR A 31 -10.44 -9.50 1.01
C THR A 31 -10.40 -10.01 2.45
N SER A 32 -11.27 -10.94 2.83
CA SER A 32 -11.22 -11.57 4.15
C SER A 32 -9.84 -12.20 4.39
N THR A 33 -9.23 -11.88 5.53
CA THR A 33 -7.96 -12.48 5.96
C THR A 33 -8.12 -13.38 7.18
N SER A 34 -9.26 -13.30 7.87
CA SER A 34 -9.56 -14.03 9.09
C SER A 34 -10.88 -14.79 8.96
N SER A 35 -11.27 -15.51 10.02
CA SER A 35 -12.51 -16.29 10.05
C SER A 35 -13.72 -15.46 9.64
N CYS A 36 -14.56 -16.03 8.77
CA CYS A 36 -15.72 -15.36 8.22
C CYS A 36 -16.93 -16.28 8.11
N VAL A 37 -18.11 -15.68 7.97
CA VAL A 37 -19.39 -16.37 7.79
C VAL A 37 -19.91 -16.14 6.38
N VAL A 38 -20.43 -17.17 5.75
CA VAL A 38 -21.21 -17.11 4.51
C VAL A 38 -22.68 -17.24 4.91
N SER A 39 -23.39 -16.11 4.98
CA SER A 39 -24.83 -16.05 5.27
C SER A 39 -25.69 -15.85 4.03
N THR A 40 -25.07 -15.49 2.91
CA THR A 40 -25.69 -15.38 1.58
C THR A 40 -24.88 -16.13 0.52
N SER A 41 -25.19 -15.96 -0.77
CA SER A 41 -24.40 -16.59 -1.84
C SER A 41 -23.04 -15.92 -2.00
N PHE A 42 -21.97 -16.69 -1.86
CA PHE A 42 -20.59 -16.21 -1.99
C PHE A 42 -19.75 -17.16 -2.85
N SER A 43 -18.84 -16.58 -3.63
CA SER A 43 -17.83 -17.30 -4.40
C SER A 43 -16.54 -16.49 -4.44
N PHE A 44 -15.40 -17.16 -4.29
CA PHE A 44 -14.11 -16.53 -4.52
C PHE A 44 -13.95 -16.17 -6.00
N SER A 45 -13.24 -15.07 -6.27
CA SER A 45 -13.03 -14.58 -7.64
C SER A 45 -11.84 -15.25 -8.33
N ASN A 46 -10.88 -15.77 -7.55
CA ASN A 46 -9.60 -16.26 -8.06
C ASN A 46 -9.54 -17.80 -8.08
N THR A 47 -8.78 -18.34 -9.03
CA THR A 47 -8.58 -19.79 -9.19
C THR A 47 -7.85 -20.43 -8.01
N THR A 48 -7.05 -19.67 -7.26
CA THR A 48 -6.51 -20.06 -5.95
C THR A 48 -6.80 -18.94 -4.98
N ASP A 49 -7.50 -19.24 -3.89
CA ASP A 49 -7.95 -18.24 -2.93
C ASP A 49 -8.08 -18.82 -1.51
N GLY A 50 -8.32 -17.98 -0.51
CA GLY A 50 -8.50 -18.43 0.85
C GLY A 50 -8.33 -17.33 1.90
N ILE A 51 -8.45 -17.75 3.16
CA ILE A 51 -8.35 -16.92 4.36
C ILE A 51 -7.45 -17.58 5.42
N ASN A 52 -6.86 -16.80 6.32
CA ASN A 52 -6.13 -17.31 7.51
C ASN A 52 -7.11 -17.56 8.66
N GLY A 53 -8.13 -18.38 8.42
CA GLY A 53 -9.21 -18.59 9.39
C GLY A 53 -10.23 -19.63 8.94
N SER A 54 -11.31 -19.74 9.69
CA SER A 54 -12.39 -20.69 9.41
C SER A 54 -13.49 -20.03 8.57
N ILE A 55 -14.02 -20.77 7.60
CA ILE A 55 -15.21 -20.37 6.84
C ILE A 55 -16.41 -21.12 7.40
N THR A 56 -17.36 -20.37 7.97
CA THR A 56 -18.63 -20.93 8.46
C THR A 56 -19.75 -20.64 7.47
N ILE A 57 -20.47 -21.67 7.03
CA ILE A 57 -21.55 -21.55 6.05
C ILE A 57 -22.86 -21.74 6.79
N SER A 58 -23.52 -20.62 7.10
CA SER A 58 -24.71 -20.58 7.94
C SER A 58 -25.98 -20.80 7.13
N THR A 59 -27.10 -21.04 7.83
CA THR A 59 -28.42 -21.23 7.22
C THR A 59 -28.74 -20.10 6.24
N GLY A 60 -29.08 -20.47 5.00
CA GLY A 60 -29.36 -19.51 3.91
C GLY A 60 -28.14 -19.13 3.08
N GLY A 61 -26.92 -19.35 3.59
CA GLY A 61 -25.68 -19.13 2.86
C GLY A 61 -25.39 -20.22 1.81
N THR A 62 -24.75 -19.83 0.72
CA THR A 62 -24.22 -20.78 -0.28
C THR A 62 -22.79 -20.42 -0.65
N LEU A 63 -21.83 -21.25 -0.28
CA LEU A 63 -20.46 -21.13 -0.77
C LEU A 63 -20.32 -21.90 -2.08
N THR A 64 -19.98 -21.22 -3.17
CA THR A 64 -19.75 -21.84 -4.49
C THR A 64 -18.27 -21.78 -4.86
N LEU A 65 -17.69 -22.95 -5.11
CA LEU A 65 -16.36 -23.09 -5.70
C LEU A 65 -16.53 -23.38 -7.20
N LEU A 66 -15.99 -22.48 -8.03
CA LEU A 66 -16.07 -22.56 -9.48
C LEU A 66 -15.10 -23.61 -10.06
N ASN A 67 -15.29 -23.96 -11.33
CA ASN A 67 -14.52 -25.02 -11.99
C ASN A 67 -13.01 -24.75 -11.91
N GLY A 68 -12.26 -25.70 -11.34
CA GLY A 68 -10.81 -25.60 -11.17
C GLY A 68 -10.34 -24.71 -10.01
N TYR A 69 -11.24 -24.17 -9.19
CA TYR A 69 -10.88 -23.25 -8.10
C TYR A 69 -10.39 -24.01 -6.87
N SER A 70 -9.33 -23.54 -6.23
CA SER A 70 -8.83 -24.08 -4.97
C SER A 70 -8.99 -23.06 -3.85
N VAL A 71 -9.71 -23.43 -2.79
CA VAL A 71 -9.96 -22.55 -1.64
C VAL A 71 -9.33 -23.11 -0.37
N GLY A 72 -8.47 -22.32 0.28
CA GLY A 72 -7.84 -22.64 1.56
C GLY A 72 -8.49 -21.95 2.74
N ALA A 73 -8.66 -22.69 3.84
CA ALA A 73 -9.09 -22.18 5.14
C ALA A 73 -8.59 -23.12 6.24
N THR A 74 -8.53 -22.63 7.48
CA THR A 74 -8.23 -23.46 8.66
C THR A 74 -9.25 -24.59 8.78
N SER A 75 -10.54 -24.24 8.63
CA SER A 75 -11.63 -25.21 8.56
C SER A 75 -12.80 -24.67 7.74
N PHE A 76 -13.62 -25.59 7.23
CA PHE A 76 -14.91 -25.29 6.61
C PHE A 76 -15.99 -25.91 7.48
N LEU A 77 -16.90 -25.09 8.01
CA LEU A 77 -17.95 -25.52 8.91
C LEU A 77 -19.32 -25.24 8.29
N LEU A 78 -20.12 -26.26 8.04
CA LEU A 78 -21.49 -26.11 7.57
C LEU A 78 -22.44 -26.14 8.77
N THR A 79 -23.16 -25.05 9.02
CA THR A 79 -24.13 -24.91 10.14
C THR A 79 -25.56 -24.71 9.65
N GLY A 80 -25.85 -25.07 8.40
CA GLY A 80 -27.20 -25.04 7.83
C GLY A 80 -27.29 -24.51 6.40
N GLY A 81 -26.20 -23.99 5.84
CA GLY A 81 -26.15 -23.54 4.44
C GLY A 81 -25.72 -24.64 3.46
N THR A 82 -25.47 -24.23 2.22
CA THR A 82 -25.10 -25.11 1.11
C THR A 82 -23.65 -24.86 0.68
N MET A 83 -22.94 -25.91 0.32
CA MET A 83 -21.64 -25.81 -0.36
C MET A 83 -21.77 -26.46 -1.74
N VAL A 84 -21.42 -25.69 -2.78
CA VAL A 84 -21.41 -26.16 -4.17
C VAL A 84 -19.96 -26.24 -4.62
N VAL A 85 -19.51 -27.44 -5.00
CA VAL A 85 -18.14 -27.69 -5.48
C VAL A 85 -18.21 -28.15 -6.93
N ALA A 86 -17.82 -27.28 -7.85
CA ALA A 86 -17.80 -27.61 -9.28
C ALA A 86 -16.68 -28.63 -9.61
N THR A 87 -16.72 -29.20 -10.82
CA THR A 87 -15.67 -30.10 -11.32
C THR A 87 -14.30 -29.44 -11.19
N GLY A 88 -13.27 -30.20 -10.81
CA GLY A 88 -11.90 -29.71 -10.69
C GLY A 88 -11.66 -28.73 -9.52
N ALA A 89 -12.70 -28.28 -8.82
CA ALA A 89 -12.52 -27.46 -7.64
C ALA A 89 -11.95 -28.28 -6.47
N SER A 90 -11.20 -27.64 -5.59
CA SER A 90 -10.63 -28.27 -4.40
C SER A 90 -10.77 -27.41 -3.16
N LEU A 91 -11.01 -28.07 -2.03
CA LEU A 91 -10.95 -27.47 -0.70
C LEU A 91 -9.63 -27.86 -0.07
N LYS A 92 -8.97 -26.91 0.59
CA LYS A 92 -7.71 -27.09 1.32
C LYS A 92 -7.91 -26.77 2.80
N PRO A 93 -8.65 -27.63 3.55
CA PRO A 93 -8.76 -27.47 5.00
C PRO A 93 -7.40 -27.60 5.67
N GLY A 94 -7.23 -26.98 6.83
CA GLY A 94 -5.94 -26.92 7.54
C GLY A 94 -4.97 -25.86 7.00
N THR A 95 -5.39 -25.04 6.04
CA THR A 95 -4.60 -23.89 5.59
C THR A 95 -4.60 -22.83 6.69
N THR A 96 -3.51 -22.72 7.44
CA THR A 96 -3.36 -21.71 8.50
C THR A 96 -2.86 -20.38 7.97
N THR A 97 -2.25 -20.38 6.79
CA THR A 97 -1.67 -19.19 6.17
C THR A 97 -1.85 -19.23 4.66
N VAL A 98 -2.36 -18.12 4.13
CA VAL A 98 -2.46 -17.82 2.71
C VAL A 98 -1.45 -16.73 2.41
N TYR A 99 -0.73 -16.92 1.31
CA TYR A 99 0.35 -16.04 0.91
C TYR A 99 0.05 -15.36 -0.43
N MET A 100 0.61 -14.17 -0.65
CA MET A 100 0.76 -13.54 -1.96
C MET A 100 2.25 -13.28 -2.22
N LEU A 101 2.62 -13.05 -3.48
CA LEU A 101 3.98 -12.61 -3.84
C LEU A 101 4.14 -11.12 -3.46
N ASP A 102 5.16 -10.82 -2.68
CA ASP A 102 5.64 -9.51 -2.23
C ASP A 102 7.15 -9.69 -2.02
N ALA A 103 7.89 -9.60 -3.13
CA ALA A 103 9.27 -10.04 -3.21
C ALA A 103 10.25 -9.02 -2.62
N ASP A 104 9.95 -7.73 -2.74
CA ASP A 104 10.76 -6.65 -2.18
C ASP A 104 10.31 -6.21 -0.78
N SER A 105 9.24 -6.81 -0.26
CA SER A 105 8.90 -6.77 1.15
C SER A 105 8.34 -5.45 1.67
N ASP A 106 7.65 -4.70 0.80
CA ASP A 106 7.08 -3.39 1.14
C ASP A 106 5.59 -3.39 1.52
N GLY A 107 4.97 -4.58 1.46
CA GLY A 107 3.59 -4.81 1.88
C GLY A 107 2.55 -4.64 0.76
N TYR A 108 2.97 -4.46 -0.49
CA TYR A 108 2.10 -4.48 -1.65
C TYR A 108 2.36 -5.74 -2.48
N PRO A 109 1.34 -6.55 -2.79
CA PRO A 109 1.57 -7.76 -3.55
C PRO A 109 1.78 -7.46 -5.04
N ALA A 110 2.61 -8.24 -5.71
CA ALA A 110 2.77 -8.20 -7.18
C ALA A 110 1.45 -8.39 -7.95
N SER A 111 0.48 -9.07 -7.32
CA SER A 111 -0.83 -9.37 -7.89
C SER A 111 -1.88 -9.47 -6.79
N THR A 112 -3.03 -8.83 -7.00
CA THR A 112 -4.19 -8.91 -6.08
C THR A 112 -5.02 -10.18 -6.26
N THR A 113 -4.73 -10.99 -7.29
CA THR A 113 -5.52 -12.17 -7.68
C THR A 113 -4.79 -13.49 -7.47
N THR A 114 -3.47 -13.46 -7.28
CA THR A 114 -2.65 -14.68 -7.17
C THR A 114 -2.31 -14.97 -5.71
N LYS A 115 -2.85 -16.06 -5.18
CA LYS A 115 -2.60 -16.55 -3.81
C LYS A 115 -1.93 -17.92 -3.82
N TYR A 116 -1.29 -18.26 -2.69
CA TYR A 116 -0.61 -19.53 -2.47
C TYR A 116 -0.91 -20.07 -1.07
N PHE A 117 -0.88 -21.39 -0.91
CA PHE A 117 -1.03 -22.06 0.40
C PHE A 117 0.29 -22.49 1.02
N GLU A 118 1.39 -22.32 0.29
CA GLU A 118 2.74 -22.73 0.71
C GLU A 118 3.65 -21.51 0.80
N SER A 119 4.48 -21.48 1.85
CA SER A 119 5.52 -20.46 2.01
C SER A 119 6.62 -20.64 0.95
N ALA A 120 7.16 -19.53 0.46
CA ALA A 120 8.33 -19.49 -0.42
C ALA A 120 9.04 -18.13 -0.27
N ALA A 121 10.26 -18.02 -0.80
CA ALA A 121 10.96 -16.74 -0.88
C ALA A 121 10.12 -15.72 -1.67
N GLY A 122 10.11 -14.48 -1.19
CA GLY A 122 9.32 -13.39 -1.76
C GLY A 122 7.80 -13.54 -1.59
N ARG A 123 7.33 -14.46 -0.75
CA ARG A 123 5.90 -14.55 -0.40
C ARG A 123 5.66 -14.03 1.00
N ARG A 124 4.58 -13.27 1.18
CA ARG A 124 4.13 -12.78 2.48
C ARG A 124 2.71 -13.23 2.80
N SER A 125 2.43 -13.38 4.08
CA SER A 125 1.09 -13.69 4.55
C SER A 125 0.14 -12.56 4.18
N VAL A 126 -1.08 -12.88 3.74
CA VAL A 126 -2.13 -11.89 3.48
C VAL A 126 -2.48 -11.04 4.71
N SER A 127 -2.17 -11.52 5.92
CA SER A 127 -2.33 -10.75 7.17
C SER A 127 -1.29 -9.66 7.37
N ASP A 128 -0.15 -9.75 6.68
CA ASP A 128 1.03 -8.91 6.91
C ASP A 128 1.20 -7.86 5.79
N LEU A 129 0.33 -7.88 4.78
CA LEU A 129 0.30 -6.94 3.67
C LEU A 129 -0.41 -5.65 4.06
N THR A 130 0.09 -4.53 3.53
CA THR A 130 -0.52 -3.20 3.66
C THR A 130 -1.81 -3.11 2.86
N SER A 131 -1.87 -3.75 1.68
CA SER A 131 -3.06 -3.79 0.83
C SER A 131 -3.23 -5.16 0.17
N LEU A 132 -4.47 -5.62 0.08
CA LEU A 132 -4.85 -6.81 -0.71
C LEU A 132 -5.57 -6.45 -2.00
N SER A 133 -5.94 -5.18 -2.14
CA SER A 133 -6.73 -4.66 -3.27
C SER A 133 -5.91 -3.78 -4.22
N THR A 134 -4.65 -3.53 -3.89
CA THR A 134 -3.75 -2.70 -4.70
C THR A 134 -2.50 -3.50 -4.98
N ALA A 135 -2.17 -3.68 -6.26
CA ALA A 135 -0.94 -4.34 -6.66
C ALA A 135 0.23 -3.36 -6.61
N ASP A 136 1.42 -3.91 -6.41
CA ASP A 136 2.66 -3.21 -6.68
C ASP A 136 2.86 -3.04 -8.20
N CYS A 137 3.37 -1.88 -8.62
CA CYS A 137 3.80 -1.65 -9.99
C CYS A 137 5.19 -2.22 -10.30
N TYR A 138 6.03 -2.47 -9.28
CA TYR A 138 7.35 -3.04 -9.45
C TYR A 138 7.88 -3.77 -8.19
N ASP A 139 7.48 -5.04 -8.05
CA ASP A 139 7.77 -5.97 -6.94
C ASP A 139 9.25 -6.42 -6.83
N SER A 140 10.18 -5.58 -7.26
CA SER A 140 11.62 -5.79 -7.12
C SER A 140 12.33 -4.58 -6.53
N SER A 141 11.59 -3.53 -6.17
CA SER A 141 12.12 -2.39 -5.43
C SER A 141 11.07 -1.88 -4.45
N ALA A 142 11.36 -2.06 -3.16
CA ALA A 142 10.53 -1.62 -2.04
C ALA A 142 10.24 -0.11 -1.99
N ASN A 143 10.91 0.68 -2.84
CA ASN A 143 10.66 2.10 -3.00
C ASN A 143 9.53 2.40 -3.99
N ALA A 144 9.22 1.49 -4.92
CA ALA A 144 8.21 1.63 -5.94
C ALA A 144 6.92 1.01 -5.41
N LYS A 145 5.99 1.84 -4.92
CA LYS A 145 4.72 1.36 -4.35
C LYS A 145 3.62 2.40 -4.42
N PRO A 146 2.35 1.96 -4.40
CA PRO A 146 1.21 2.86 -4.42
C PRO A 146 1.30 3.97 -3.37
N GLY A 147 1.32 5.21 -3.84
CA GLY A 147 1.32 6.40 -2.98
C GLY A 147 2.68 6.80 -2.41
N GLN A 148 3.80 6.27 -2.93
CA GLN A 148 5.14 6.76 -2.61
C GLN A 148 5.24 8.29 -2.78
N THR A 149 5.99 8.93 -1.89
CA THR A 149 6.17 10.39 -1.90
C THR A 149 7.62 10.85 -2.10
N THR A 150 8.59 9.96 -1.92
CA THR A 150 10.00 10.23 -2.17
C THR A 150 10.29 10.26 -3.67
N TYR A 151 11.21 11.13 -4.09
CA TYR A 151 11.75 11.17 -5.44
C TYR A 151 13.18 10.60 -5.44
N TYR A 152 13.57 9.96 -6.53
CA TYR A 152 14.87 9.30 -6.67
C TYR A 152 15.57 9.79 -7.94
N ALA A 153 16.90 9.87 -7.88
CA ALA A 153 17.71 10.20 -9.04
C ALA A 153 17.92 8.99 -9.96
N ASP A 154 17.99 7.79 -9.41
CA ASP A 154 18.14 6.56 -10.20
C ASP A 154 16.77 5.99 -10.55
N ASP A 155 16.69 5.22 -11.65
CA ASP A 155 15.51 4.42 -11.94
C ASP A 155 15.40 3.22 -10.98
N ARG A 156 14.22 2.64 -10.88
CA ARG A 156 13.97 1.53 -9.95
C ARG A 156 14.56 0.18 -10.42
N GLY A 157 15.33 0.16 -11.49
CA GLY A 157 15.99 -1.03 -12.06
C GLY A 157 15.32 -1.58 -13.32
N ASP A 158 14.30 -0.91 -13.83
CA ASP A 158 13.54 -1.25 -15.05
C ASP A 158 13.45 -0.07 -16.04
N GLU A 159 14.34 0.93 -15.92
CA GLU A 159 14.32 2.18 -16.71
C GLU A 159 13.07 3.07 -16.47
N SER A 160 12.24 2.75 -15.47
CA SER A 160 11.09 3.55 -15.07
C SER A 160 11.34 4.30 -13.76
N TYR A 161 10.68 5.45 -13.64
CA TYR A 161 10.73 6.30 -12.46
C TYR A 161 9.37 6.43 -11.77
N ASP A 162 8.36 5.63 -12.13
CA ASP A 162 7.03 5.63 -11.50
C ASP A 162 7.08 4.97 -10.11
N TYR A 163 7.76 5.59 -9.16
CA TYR A 163 7.90 5.06 -7.81
C TYR A 163 6.59 5.11 -7.02
N ASN A 164 5.60 5.89 -7.43
CA ASN A 164 4.31 5.99 -6.73
C ASN A 164 3.17 5.14 -7.33
N CYS A 165 3.47 4.39 -8.40
CA CYS A 165 2.57 3.50 -9.10
C CYS A 165 1.31 4.20 -9.63
N ASP A 166 1.43 5.44 -10.12
CA ASP A 166 0.34 6.20 -10.73
C ASP A 166 0.35 6.17 -12.27
N SER A 167 1.26 5.39 -12.87
CA SER A 167 1.48 5.28 -14.32
C SER A 167 1.94 6.58 -14.98
N ALA A 168 2.39 7.56 -14.20
CA ALA A 168 3.03 8.76 -14.67
C ALA A 168 4.44 8.89 -14.08
N THR A 169 5.18 9.88 -14.56
CA THR A 169 6.47 10.25 -13.98
C THR A 169 6.39 11.71 -13.57
N THR A 170 6.44 11.95 -12.28
CA THR A 170 6.49 13.28 -11.68
C THR A 170 7.94 13.66 -11.44
N LYS A 171 8.35 14.83 -11.92
CA LYS A 171 9.73 15.32 -11.81
C LYS A 171 9.87 16.33 -10.65
N ARG A 172 10.97 16.25 -9.90
CA ARG A 172 11.40 17.21 -8.88
C ARG A 172 12.83 17.67 -9.13
N ARG A 173 13.06 18.98 -9.05
CA ARG A 173 14.41 19.56 -9.09
C ARG A 173 14.98 19.58 -7.68
N LEU A 174 16.20 19.05 -7.50
CA LEU A 174 16.92 19.15 -6.23
C LEU A 174 18.25 19.85 -6.42
N SER A 175 18.48 20.83 -5.56
CA SER A 175 19.68 21.69 -5.49
C SER A 175 19.92 22.56 -6.74
N CYS A 176 20.04 23.86 -6.51
CA CYS A 176 20.72 24.75 -7.44
C CYS A 176 21.95 25.30 -6.76
N THR A 177 23.13 24.96 -7.28
CA THR A 177 24.30 25.78 -7.00
C THR A 177 24.27 26.95 -7.97
N SER A 178 23.86 28.13 -7.48
CA SER A 178 24.01 29.37 -8.24
C SER A 178 25.49 29.80 -8.17
N PRO A 179 26.20 29.93 -9.30
CA PRO A 179 27.53 30.54 -9.30
C PRO A 179 27.49 32.06 -9.01
N VAL A 180 26.29 32.65 -8.82
CA VAL A 180 26.08 34.08 -8.68
C VAL A 180 25.70 34.43 -7.23
N CYS A 181 26.71 34.89 -6.47
CA CYS A 181 26.64 35.48 -5.12
C CYS A 181 26.03 34.63 -3.99
N SER A 182 26.76 34.47 -2.88
CA SER A 182 26.30 33.81 -1.63
C SER A 182 25.09 34.48 -0.96
N ALA A 183 24.65 35.64 -1.46
CA ALA A 183 23.54 36.43 -0.93
C ALA A 183 22.19 36.15 -1.63
N CYS A 184 22.16 35.46 -2.77
CA CYS A 184 20.92 35.13 -3.47
C CYS A 184 20.53 33.67 -3.17
N SER A 185 19.49 33.45 -2.35
CA SER A 185 18.89 32.13 -2.18
C SER A 185 17.98 31.82 -3.37
N VAL A 186 18.30 30.80 -4.16
CA VAL A 186 17.40 30.30 -5.21
C VAL A 186 16.58 29.16 -4.62
N THR A 187 15.25 29.29 -4.60
CA THR A 187 14.35 28.19 -4.22
C THR A 187 14.24 27.22 -5.40
N CYS A 188 14.72 26.00 -5.20
CA CYS A 188 14.80 24.97 -6.26
C CYS A 188 13.91 23.76 -6.05
N ASP A 189 13.14 23.74 -4.97
CA ASP A 189 12.10 22.75 -4.77
C ASP A 189 10.89 23.12 -5.63
N TYR A 190 10.94 22.72 -6.91
CA TYR A 190 9.86 22.87 -7.87
C TYR A 190 9.51 21.48 -8.41
N ILE A 191 8.23 21.12 -8.24
CA ILE A 191 7.63 19.92 -8.80
C ILE A 191 7.09 20.30 -10.17
N ASP A 192 7.65 19.70 -11.22
CA ASP A 192 7.27 19.97 -12.59
C ASP A 192 6.28 18.92 -13.08
N ALA A 193 4.99 19.25 -12.98
CA ALA A 193 3.91 18.40 -13.50
C ALA A 193 3.73 18.52 -15.02
N SER A 194 4.46 19.43 -15.69
CA SER A 194 4.28 19.71 -17.12
C SER A 194 5.16 18.84 -18.04
N GLY A 195 6.07 18.05 -17.47
CA GLY A 195 6.99 17.19 -18.22
C GLY A 195 8.18 17.93 -18.84
N GLU A 196 8.19 19.26 -18.81
CA GLU A 196 9.28 20.10 -19.30
C GLU A 196 10.55 19.95 -18.45
N GLY A 197 11.73 20.07 -19.06
CA GLY A 197 13.04 19.93 -18.39
C GLY A 197 13.78 18.62 -18.65
N THR A 198 15.02 18.54 -18.18
CA THR A 198 15.95 17.42 -18.39
C THR A 198 15.35 16.06 -17.98
N ALA A 199 15.85 14.98 -18.58
CA ALA A 199 15.40 13.62 -18.26
C ALA A 199 15.66 13.28 -16.77
N CYS A 200 14.86 12.37 -16.22
CA CYS A 200 15.07 11.83 -14.88
C CYS A 200 16.49 11.27 -14.74
N GLY A 201 17.08 11.45 -13.54
CA GLY A 201 18.44 10.99 -13.24
C GLY A 201 19.57 11.72 -13.93
N THR A 202 19.26 12.70 -14.78
CA THR A 202 20.30 13.53 -15.38
C THR A 202 20.63 14.71 -14.48
N THR A 203 21.92 14.94 -14.29
CA THR A 203 22.44 16.22 -13.83
C THR A 203 22.64 17.10 -15.06
N GLY A 204 21.81 18.14 -15.18
CA GLY A 204 21.83 19.06 -16.32
C GLY A 204 21.98 20.50 -15.89
N ILE A 205 22.50 21.32 -16.79
CA ILE A 205 22.40 22.77 -16.66
C ILE A 205 21.02 23.17 -17.16
N ASN A 206 20.09 23.49 -16.25
CA ASN A 206 18.79 24.02 -16.64
C ASN A 206 18.89 25.54 -16.78
N ALA A 207 18.68 26.06 -17.99
CA ALA A 207 18.49 27.48 -18.26
C ALA A 207 17.06 27.90 -17.87
N GLY A 208 16.72 27.79 -16.58
CA GLY A 208 15.32 27.85 -16.12
C GLY A 208 14.97 28.97 -15.16
N TYR A 209 15.95 29.72 -14.64
CA TYR A 209 15.65 30.88 -13.80
C TYR A 209 15.73 32.18 -14.59
N ALA A 210 14.67 32.99 -14.47
CA ALA A 210 14.70 34.40 -14.81
C ALA A 210 15.58 35.16 -13.79
N SER A 211 16.89 34.94 -13.85
CA SER A 211 17.88 36.00 -13.80
C SER A 211 18.33 36.58 -12.40
N ALA A 212 19.60 36.43 -11.97
CA ALA A 212 20.45 37.35 -11.15
C ALA A 212 21.69 38.06 -11.86
N THR A 213 21.71 39.40 -12.01
CA THR A 213 22.88 40.25 -12.38
C THR A 213 23.32 40.93 -11.09
N ARG A 214 24.64 41.06 -10.92
CA ARG A 214 25.25 41.81 -9.82
C ARG A 214 24.99 43.31 -9.99
N ASN A 215 24.06 43.86 -9.21
CA ASN A 215 24.15 45.28 -8.85
C ASN A 215 24.97 45.35 -7.56
N ASN A 216 26.27 45.56 -7.71
CA ASN A 216 27.09 45.98 -6.57
C ASN A 216 26.80 47.48 -6.33
N ASP A 217 26.61 47.90 -5.09
CA ASP A 217 26.75 49.31 -4.77
C ASP A 217 28.19 49.76 -5.03
N GLU A 218 28.44 51.06 -4.89
CA GLU A 218 29.79 51.64 -5.04
C GLU A 218 30.83 51.03 -4.06
N TYR A 219 30.37 50.22 -3.09
CA TYR A 219 31.17 49.55 -2.07
C TYR A 219 31.33 48.03 -2.28
N GLY A 220 30.78 47.47 -3.36
CA GLY A 220 30.90 46.05 -3.68
C GLY A 220 29.87 45.13 -3.02
N ASN A 221 28.85 45.66 -2.33
CA ASN A 221 27.79 44.87 -1.72
C ASN A 221 26.68 44.55 -2.72
N CYS A 222 26.17 43.32 -2.70
CA CYS A 222 25.10 42.88 -3.60
C CYS A 222 23.75 43.51 -3.20
N VAL A 223 23.23 44.43 -4.03
CA VAL A 223 22.03 45.24 -3.73
C VAL A 223 20.74 44.61 -4.26
N SER A 224 20.82 43.84 -5.35
CA SER A 224 19.67 43.14 -5.94
C SER A 224 20.10 42.01 -6.89
N CYS A 225 19.26 40.98 -7.04
CA CYS A 225 19.47 39.85 -7.94
C CYS A 225 18.56 40.02 -9.19
N THR A 226 19.09 40.40 -10.37
CA THR A 226 18.32 40.47 -11.66
C THR A 226 19.17 40.21 -12.94
N GLY A 227 19.30 38.99 -13.52
CA GLY A 227 20.16 38.52 -14.70
C GLY A 227 20.47 36.99 -14.97
N SER A 228 20.25 36.39 -16.17
CA SER A 228 20.20 34.90 -16.37
C SER A 228 21.45 34.12 -15.90
N GLY A 229 21.27 33.00 -15.18
CA GLY A 229 22.35 32.15 -14.66
C GLY A 229 22.12 30.66 -14.95
N THR A 230 23.20 29.91 -15.09
CA THR A 230 23.18 28.46 -15.26
C THR A 230 23.23 27.78 -13.90
N THR A 231 22.20 27.02 -13.56
CA THR A 231 22.21 26.16 -12.36
C THR A 231 22.40 24.72 -12.79
N THR A 232 23.36 24.05 -12.17
CA THR A 232 23.43 22.59 -12.25
C THR A 232 22.35 22.04 -11.33
N THR A 233 21.40 21.30 -11.91
CA THR A 233 20.28 20.70 -11.18
C THR A 233 20.28 19.20 -11.43
N THR A 234 20.08 18.41 -10.37
CA THR A 234 19.76 16.99 -10.52
C THR A 234 18.24 16.86 -10.59
N MET A 235 17.76 16.16 -11.62
CA MET A 235 16.35 15.81 -11.76
C MET A 235 16.10 14.49 -11.06
N GLU A 236 15.27 14.52 -10.02
CA GLU A 236 14.75 13.32 -9.37
C GLU A 236 13.31 13.09 -9.83
N CYS A 237 12.88 11.84 -9.85
CA CYS A 237 11.56 11.46 -10.33
C CYS A 237 10.88 10.43 -9.41
N ARG A 238 9.56 10.37 -9.52
CA ARG A 238 8.72 9.36 -8.88
C ARG A 238 7.47 9.11 -9.71
#